data_AF-A0A0W8D8Q9-F1
#
_entry.id   AF-A0A0W8D8Q9-F1
#
_cell.length_a   1.000
_cell.length_b   1.000
_cell.length_c   1.000
_cell.angle_alpha   90.00
_cell.angle_beta   90.00
_cell.angle_gamma   90.00
#
_symmetry.space_group_name_H-M   'P 1'
#
loop_
_entity.id
_entity.type
_entity.pdbx_description
1 polymer ?
#
loop_
_entity_poly.entity_id
_entity_poly.type
_entity_poly.pdbx_seq_one_letter_code
_entity_poly.pdbx_strand_id
1 'polypeptide(L)'
;MAKRFGLESGAALMAEGSEVLNNHIVSKMEVALGRELPQMDVRFKNLSLSADIVVVDNDGSKYELPTLPNTVKKAFVGPKKRTVRKEILKNISGVFQPGKLTLLLGQPGSVNPLS
;
A
#
# COMPACT_ATOMS: atom_id res chain seq x y z
N MET A 1 3.94 -13.44 39.75
CA MET A 1 3.09 -14.56 39.29
C MET A 1 2.99 -14.46 37.78
N ALA A 2 3.73 -15.27 37.02
CA ALA A 2 3.77 -15.16 35.56
C ALA A 2 2.46 -15.70 34.99
N LYS A 3 1.68 -14.84 34.30
CA LYS A 3 0.46 -15.25 33.60
C LYS A 3 0.85 -16.27 32.53
N ARG A 4 0.25 -17.47 32.56
CA ARG A 4 0.38 -18.46 31.48
C ARG A 4 -0.30 -17.88 30.24
N PHE A 5 0.50 -17.24 29.40
CA PHE A 5 0.13 -16.91 28.02
C PHE A 5 -0.33 -18.16 27.29
N GLY A 6 -1.28 -18.03 26.36
CA GLY A 6 -1.88 -19.13 25.57
C GLY A 6 -0.92 -19.89 24.65
N LEU A 7 0.22 -20.37 25.17
CA LEU A 7 1.25 -21.15 24.48
C LEU A 7 0.82 -22.59 24.18
N GLU A 8 -0.36 -23.00 24.64
CA GLU A 8 -0.93 -24.33 24.43
C GLU A 8 -1.34 -24.54 22.96
N SER A 9 -1.64 -23.47 22.22
CA SER A 9 -1.89 -23.53 20.77
C SER A 9 -1.72 -22.17 20.08
N GLY A 10 -1.40 -22.18 18.78
CA GLY A 10 -1.31 -20.95 17.99
C GLY A 10 -2.64 -20.17 17.93
N ALA A 11 -3.79 -20.85 17.95
CA ALA A 11 -5.10 -20.21 17.93
C ALA A 11 -5.41 -19.48 19.25
N ALA A 12 -5.07 -20.08 20.40
CA ALA A 12 -5.24 -19.46 21.71
C ALA A 12 -4.34 -18.21 21.87
N LEU A 13 -3.12 -18.28 21.34
CA LEU A 13 -2.18 -17.15 21.33
C LEU A 13 -2.70 -15.99 20.48
N MET A 14 -3.27 -16.28 19.31
CA MET A 14 -3.82 -15.24 18.42
C MET A 14 -5.12 -14.65 18.95
N ALA A 15 -5.88 -15.38 19.78
CA ALA A 15 -7.11 -14.91 20.41
C ALA A 15 -6.88 -13.80 21.46
N GLU A 16 -5.70 -13.75 22.09
CA GLU A 16 -5.34 -12.67 23.03
C GLU A 16 -4.90 -11.38 22.32
N GLY A 17 -4.74 -11.40 20.99
CA GLY A 17 -4.37 -10.24 20.19
C GLY A 17 -2.86 -10.07 19.97
N SER A 18 -2.50 -9.30 18.94
CA SER A 18 -1.11 -9.12 18.52
C SER A 18 -0.26 -8.35 19.53
N GLU A 19 -0.85 -7.43 20.29
CA GLU A 19 -0.13 -6.66 21.31
C GLU A 19 0.41 -7.56 22.42
N VAL A 20 -0.43 -8.49 22.87
CA VAL A 20 -0.13 -9.44 23.94
C VAL A 20 1.02 -10.34 23.47
N LEU A 21 0.93 -10.89 22.25
CA LEU A 21 2.02 -11.66 21.62
C LEU A 21 3.32 -10.84 21.50
N ASN A 22 3.26 -9.62 20.97
CA ASN A 22 4.44 -8.77 20.77
C ASN A 22 5.15 -8.51 22.11
N ASN A 23 4.39 -8.19 23.16
CA ASN A 23 4.95 -7.96 24.50
C ASN A 23 5.62 -9.23 25.07
N HIS A 24 5.06 -10.42 24.80
CA HIS A 24 5.68 -11.67 25.20
C HIS A 24 7.03 -11.89 24.50
N ILE A 25 7.08 -11.65 23.20
CA ILE A 25 8.31 -11.76 22.40
C ILE A 25 9.35 -10.77 22.90
N VAL A 26 8.98 -9.50 23.09
CA VAL A 26 9.87 -8.45 23.62
C VAL A 26 10.46 -8.88 24.96
N SER A 27 9.63 -9.27 25.92
CA SER A 27 10.10 -9.70 27.25
C SER A 27 11.08 -10.88 27.19
N LYS A 28 10.80 -11.88 26.35
CA LYS A 28 11.70 -13.03 26.17
C LYS A 28 13.02 -12.63 25.53
N MET A 29 12.98 -11.75 24.53
CA MET A 29 14.18 -11.26 23.86
C MET A 29 15.04 -10.39 24.79
N GLU A 30 14.45 -9.55 25.62
CA GLU A 30 15.17 -8.72 26.59
C GLU A 30 15.91 -9.56 27.63
N VAL A 31 15.27 -10.62 28.13
CA VAL A 31 15.91 -11.58 29.03
C VAL A 31 17.09 -12.27 28.34
N ALA A 32 16.95 -12.67 27.08
CA ALA A 32 18.01 -13.32 26.32
C ALA A 32 19.18 -12.38 25.98
N LEU A 33 18.89 -11.09 25.74
CA LEU A 33 19.86 -10.06 25.41
C LEU A 33 20.52 -9.43 26.65
N GLY A 34 19.92 -9.58 27.83
CA GLY A 34 20.36 -8.94 29.07
C GLY A 34 20.19 -7.41 29.07
N ARG A 35 19.38 -6.88 28.15
CA ARG A 35 19.11 -5.45 27.98
C ARG A 35 17.78 -5.25 27.26
N GLU A 36 17.26 -4.02 27.31
CA GLU A 36 16.08 -3.63 26.54
C GLU A 36 16.26 -3.88 25.03
N LEU A 37 15.16 -4.19 24.35
CA LEU A 37 15.21 -4.51 22.93
C LEU A 37 15.70 -3.27 22.15
N PRO A 38 16.80 -3.39 21.37
CA PRO A 38 17.31 -2.23 20.63
C PRO A 38 16.30 -1.80 19.57
N GLN A 39 16.20 -0.48 19.37
CA GLN A 39 15.42 0.08 18.27
C GLN A 39 16.07 -0.31 16.93
N MET A 40 15.28 -0.94 16.04
CA MET A 40 15.78 -1.46 14.76
C MET A 40 15.33 -0.59 13.59
N ASP A 41 16.28 -0.08 12.82
CA ASP A 41 16.04 0.54 11.52
C ASP A 41 15.74 -0.54 10.46
N VAL A 42 14.65 -0.38 9.71
CA VAL A 42 14.30 -1.28 8.60
C VAL A 42 14.81 -0.69 7.30
N ARG A 43 15.72 -1.40 6.61
CA ARG A 43 16.28 -0.95 5.33
C ARG A 43 15.63 -1.69 4.17
N PHE A 44 15.23 -0.97 3.14
CA PHE A 44 14.73 -1.55 1.89
C PHE A 44 15.64 -1.14 0.74
N LYS A 45 15.77 -2.05 -0.23
CA LYS A 45 16.53 -1.84 -1.46
C LYS A 45 15.70 -2.28 -2.66
N ASN A 46 15.81 -1.52 -3.74
CA ASN A 46 15.18 -1.85 -5.03
C ASN A 46 13.67 -2.11 -4.95
N LEU A 47 12.97 -1.40 -4.07
CA LEU A 47 11.52 -1.54 -3.91
C LEU A 47 10.81 -0.87 -5.09
N SER A 48 9.94 -1.63 -5.74
CA SER A 48 9.10 -1.16 -6.84
C SER A 48 7.64 -1.47 -6.54
N LEU A 49 6.77 -0.49 -6.74
CA LEU A 49 5.33 -0.58 -6.49
C LEU A 49 4.60 -0.34 -7.80
N SER A 50 3.76 -1.29 -8.23
CA SER A 50 2.85 -1.12 -9.36
C SER A 50 1.40 -1.11 -8.88
N ALA A 51 0.55 -0.35 -9.55
CA ALA A 51 -0.89 -0.41 -9.37
C ALA A 51 -1.60 -0.51 -10.72
N ASP A 52 -2.70 -1.27 -10.73
CA ASP A 52 -3.60 -1.37 -11.86
C ASP A 52 -4.58 -0.19 -11.82
N ILE A 53 -4.46 0.72 -12.78
CA ILE A 53 -5.30 1.91 -12.87
C ILE A 53 -6.35 1.70 -13.95
N VAL A 54 -7.61 1.86 -13.61
CA VAL A 54 -8.71 1.86 -14.58
C VAL A 54 -8.69 3.20 -15.31
N VAL A 55 -8.25 3.20 -16.57
CA VAL A 55 -8.35 4.35 -17.46
C VAL A 55 -9.74 4.29 -18.12
N VAL A 56 -10.53 5.33 -17.87
CA VAL A 56 -11.75 5.58 -18.64
C VAL A 56 -11.33 6.43 -19.83
N ASP A 57 -11.40 5.86 -21.04
CA ASP A 57 -11.31 6.63 -22.28
C ASP A 57 -12.47 7.63 -22.30
N ASN A 58 -12.22 8.85 -21.82
CA ASN A 58 -13.05 10.00 -22.14
C ASN A 58 -12.57 10.50 -23.49
N ASP A 59 -13.04 9.81 -24.53
CA ASP A 59 -12.93 10.27 -25.90
C ASP A 59 -13.57 11.66 -26.02
N GLY A 60 -12.71 12.69 -25.98
CA GLY A 60 -12.96 14.04 -26.45
C GLY A 60 -13.91 14.89 -25.61
N SER A 61 -13.46 15.44 -24.47
CA SER A 61 -13.96 16.74 -24.03
C SER A 61 -13.29 17.84 -24.86
N LYS A 62 -13.54 17.82 -26.18
CA LYS A 62 -13.49 19.04 -26.96
C LYS A 62 -14.64 19.91 -26.47
N TYR A 63 -14.29 21.15 -26.13
CA TYR A 63 -15.18 22.29 -26.06
C TYR A 63 -15.90 22.49 -27.41
N GLU A 64 -16.82 21.61 -27.80
CA GLU A 64 -17.66 21.81 -28.99
C GLU A 64 -19.08 21.35 -28.67
N LEU A 65 -20.01 22.24 -29.00
CA LEU A 65 -21.40 22.31 -28.56
C LEU A 65 -22.20 20.99 -28.72
N PRO A 66 -23.23 20.77 -27.88
CA PRO A 66 -24.06 19.58 -27.94
C PRO A 66 -25.00 19.66 -29.16
N THR A 67 -24.54 19.18 -30.31
CA THR A 67 -25.38 18.98 -31.49
C THR A 67 -25.36 17.49 -31.90
N LEU A 68 -26.50 16.84 -31.65
CA LEU A 68 -27.08 15.61 -32.23
C LEU A 68 -26.27 15.03 -33.42
N PRO A 69 -25.85 13.74 -33.50
CA PRO A 69 -26.61 12.51 -33.20
C PRO A 69 -25.75 11.34 -32.61
N ASN A 70 -24.54 11.61 -32.10
CA ASN A 70 -23.57 10.56 -31.72
C ASN A 70 -23.91 9.78 -30.43
N THR A 71 -24.92 10.22 -29.68
CA THR A 71 -25.35 9.59 -28.43
C THR A 71 -25.95 8.20 -28.63
N VAL A 72 -26.62 7.95 -29.76
CA VAL A 72 -27.25 6.63 -30.02
C VAL A 72 -26.24 5.55 -30.44
N LYS A 73 -25.11 5.91 -31.07
CA LYS A 73 -24.04 4.94 -31.39
C LYS A 73 -23.19 4.56 -30.17
N LYS A 74 -22.99 5.49 -29.21
CA LYS A 74 -22.25 5.22 -27.96
C LYS A 74 -23.04 4.36 -26.95
N ALA A 75 -24.36 4.20 -27.12
CA ALA A 75 -25.18 3.34 -26.25
C ALA A 75 -24.97 1.83 -26.48
N PHE A 76 -24.56 1.42 -27.70
CA PHE A 76 -24.37 0.01 -28.03
C PHE A 76 -22.97 -0.54 -27.73
N VAL A 77 -22.00 0.35 -27.48
CA VAL A 77 -20.63 -0.03 -27.13
C VAL A 77 -20.30 0.66 -25.82
N GLY A 78 -20.62 -0.02 -24.71
CA GLY A 78 -20.29 0.47 -23.37
C GLY A 78 -18.80 0.84 -23.27
N PRO A 79 -18.43 1.83 -22.43
CA PRO A 79 -17.06 2.32 -22.35
C PRO A 79 -16.11 1.15 -22.05
N LYS A 80 -15.15 0.89 -22.95
CA LYS A 80 -14.09 -0.10 -22.74
C LYS A 80 -13.25 0.38 -21.55
N LYS A 81 -13.48 -0.19 -20.38
CA LYS A 81 -12.64 0.03 -19.19
C LYS A 81 -11.28 -0.59 -19.49
N ARG A 82 -10.27 0.22 -19.78
CA ARG A 82 -8.90 -0.26 -20.01
C ARG A 82 -8.12 -0.12 -18.71
N THR A 83 -7.82 -1.24 -18.07
CA THR A 83 -6.90 -1.26 -16.93
C THR A 83 -5.47 -1.21 -17.43
N VAL A 84 -4.70 -0.21 -16.99
CA VAL A 84 -3.27 -0.07 -17.30
C VAL A 84 -2.49 -0.22 -16.01
N ARG A 85 -1.58 -1.19 -15.97
CA ARG A 85 -0.61 -1.35 -14.89
C ARG A 85 0.41 -0.21 -14.96
N LYS A 86 0.42 0.67 -13.97
CA LYS A 86 1.43 1.74 -13.83
C LYS A 86 2.38 1.44 -12.68
N GLU A 87 3.67 1.63 -12.90
CA GLU A 87 4.66 1.66 -11.82
C GLU A 87 4.56 3.01 -11.10
N ILE A 88 4.16 2.99 -9.81
CA ILE A 88 4.05 4.18 -8.95
C ILE A 88 5.41 4.53 -8.34
N LEU A 89 6.17 3.53 -7.91
CA LEU A 89 7.53 3.67 -7.39
C LEU A 89 8.44 2.69 -8.12
N LYS A 90 9.62 3.13 -8.54
CA LYS A 90 10.58 2.30 -9.27
C LYS A 90 11.93 2.30 -8.58
N ASN A 91 12.38 1.11 -8.17
CA ASN A 91 13.70 0.83 -7.64
C ASN A 91 14.15 1.77 -6.50
N ILE A 92 13.24 2.14 -5.62
CA ILE A 92 13.57 3.01 -4.49
C ILE A 92 14.31 2.22 -3.40
N SER A 93 15.25 2.89 -2.73
CA SER A 93 15.96 2.34 -1.58
C SER A 93 15.91 3.35 -0.44
N GLY A 94 15.85 2.88 0.80
CA GLY A 94 15.69 3.77 1.94
C GLY A 94 15.69 3.03 3.27
N VAL A 95 15.41 3.78 4.34
CA VAL A 95 15.44 3.30 5.71
C VAL A 95 14.22 3.85 6.47
N PHE A 96 13.44 2.97 7.06
CA PHE A 96 12.43 3.32 8.06
C PHE A 96 13.11 3.31 9.43
N GLN A 97 13.10 4.47 10.10
CA GLN A 97 13.71 4.62 11.40
C GLN A 97 12.63 4.58 12.49
N PRO A 98 12.89 3.91 13.62
CA PRO A 98 12.01 3.95 14.79
C PRO A 98 11.68 5.40 15.21
N GLY A 99 10.41 5.65 15.53
CA GLY A 99 9.94 6.97 15.95
C GLY A 99 9.79 8.02 14.84
N LYS A 100 10.04 7.67 13.56
CA LYS A 100 9.82 8.59 12.43
C LYS A 100 8.63 8.15 11.57
N LEU A 101 7.77 9.11 11.22
CA LEU A 101 6.72 8.91 10.24
C LEU A 101 7.31 9.11 8.83
N THR A 102 7.21 8.10 7.97
CA THR A 102 7.65 8.18 6.57
C THR A 102 6.45 8.36 5.65
N LEU A 103 6.36 9.50 4.98
CA LEU A 103 5.33 9.79 3.99
C LEU A 103 5.85 9.43 2.59
N LEU A 104 5.19 8.48 1.92
CA LEU A 104 5.47 8.16 0.53
C LEU A 104 4.68 9.10 -0.39
N LEU A 105 5.39 10.03 -1.05
CA LEU A 105 4.83 10.92 -2.06
C LEU A 105 5.16 10.38 -3.45
N GLY A 106 4.14 9.96 -4.21
CA GLY A 106 4.25 9.73 -5.64
C GLY A 106 4.09 11.05 -6.41
N GLN A 107 4.74 11.19 -7.57
CA GLN A 107 4.45 12.34 -8.44
C GLN A 107 2.96 12.32 -8.82
N PRO A 108 2.19 13.39 -8.52
CA PRO A 108 0.82 13.49 -8.98
C PRO A 108 0.85 13.61 -10.50
N GLY A 109 0.43 12.55 -11.19
CA GLY A 109 0.12 12.59 -12.60
C GLY A 109 1.25 13.00 -13.53
N SER A 110 1.99 12.02 -14.07
CA SER A 110 2.22 12.03 -15.52
C SER A 110 0.88 11.74 -16.21
N VAL A 111 -0.04 12.69 -16.10
CA VAL A 111 -1.15 12.88 -17.00
C VAL A 111 -0.63 13.96 -17.93
N ASN A 112 0.12 13.57 -18.96
CA ASN A 112 0.47 14.53 -20.00
C ASN A 112 -0.85 14.91 -20.69
N PRO A 113 -1.34 16.16 -20.59
CA PRO A 113 -2.60 16.51 -21.23
C PRO A 113 -2.43 16.68 -22.74
N LEU A 114 -1.24 17.02 -23.25
CA LEU A 114 -0.95 17.21 -24.68
C LEU A 114 0.56 17.21 -24.95
N SER A 115 1.02 16.35 -25.87
CA SER A 115 2.02 16.66 -26.91
C SER A 115 2.02 15.56 -27.95
#